data_AF-A0A6H9H764-F1
#
_entry.id   AF-A0A6H9H764-F1
#
_cell.length_a   1.000
_cell.length_b   1.000
_cell.length_c   1.000
_cell.angle_alpha   90.00
_cell.angle_beta   90.00
_cell.angle_gamma   90.00
#
_symmetry.space_group_name_H-M   'P 1'
#
loop_
_entity.id
_entity.type
_entity.pdbx_description
1 polymer ?
#
loop_
_entity_poly.entity_id
_entity_poly.type
_entity_poly.pdbx_seq_one_letter_code
_entity_poly.pdbx_strand_id
1 'polypeptide(L)'
;MLCHAPDADAFAAALWDACGDFEDFAMWQWRKADRPVIAVFSLAGVPFEIFGQAQPVEAQHGWRHFAVEARLLRLGGADLHEAVMAARRAGAKTEPAFARVLGLEGDPYLAMLALADRDDDGLREVLQTRGSPGAFR
;
A
#
# COMPACT_ATOMS: atom_id res chain seq x y z
N MET A 1 1.68 -1.97 9.89
CA MET A 1 1.95 -3.42 10.00
C MET A 1 0.70 -4.15 9.56
N LEU A 2 0.84 -5.17 8.71
CA LEU A 2 -0.29 -6.00 8.26
C LEU A 2 -0.24 -7.34 8.98
N CYS A 3 -1.37 -7.78 9.52
CA CYS A 3 -1.51 -9.02 10.27
C CYS A 3 -2.57 -9.92 9.64
N HIS A 4 -2.28 -11.21 9.55
CA HIS A 4 -3.29 -12.23 9.35
C HIS A 4 -3.94 -12.55 10.70
N ALA A 5 -5.18 -12.13 10.86
CA ALA A 5 -5.95 -12.20 12.10
C ALA A 5 -7.31 -12.87 11.82
N PRO A 6 -7.37 -14.22 11.76
CA PRO A 6 -8.60 -14.95 11.48
C PRO A 6 -9.64 -14.85 12.59
N ASP A 7 -9.19 -14.59 13.83
CA ASP A 7 -10.04 -14.29 14.98
C ASP A 7 -9.81 -12.83 15.39
N ALA A 8 -10.80 -11.98 15.09
CA ALA A 8 -10.73 -10.56 15.35
C ALA A 8 -10.77 -10.22 16.85
N ASP A 9 -11.48 -11.00 17.66
CA ASP A 9 -11.64 -10.74 19.10
C ASP A 9 -10.36 -11.12 19.85
N ALA A 10 -9.77 -12.28 19.52
CA ALA A 10 -8.48 -12.69 20.06
C ALA A 10 -7.37 -11.72 19.65
N PHE A 11 -7.39 -11.24 18.41
CA PHE A 11 -6.42 -10.26 17.91
C PHE A 11 -6.57 -8.90 18.60
N ALA A 12 -7.80 -8.40 18.77
CA ALA A 12 -8.06 -7.15 19.48
C ALA A 12 -7.61 -7.22 20.95
N ALA A 13 -7.87 -8.35 21.62
CA ALA A 13 -7.41 -8.56 22.99
C ALA A 13 -5.87 -8.54 23.10
N ALA A 14 -5.18 -9.21 22.16
CA ALA A 14 -3.72 -9.22 22.13
C ALA A 14 -3.14 -7.82 21.85
N LEU A 15 -3.75 -7.04 20.96
CA LEU A 15 -3.34 -5.66 20.71
C LEU A 15 -3.56 -4.76 21.92
N TRP A 16 -4.68 -4.93 22.62
CA TRP A 16 -4.94 -4.16 23.84
C TRP A 16 -3.92 -4.46 24.94
N ASP A 17 -3.61 -5.74 25.16
CA ASP A 17 -2.61 -6.17 26.16
C ASP A 17 -1.19 -5.69 25.80
N ALA A 18 -0.81 -5.80 24.53
CA ALA A 18 0.54 -5.47 24.08
C ALA A 18 0.77 -3.96 23.87
N CYS A 19 -0.27 -3.21 23.51
CA CYS A 19 -0.13 -1.83 23.02
C CYS A 19 -0.98 -0.80 23.76
N GLY A 20 -1.90 -1.21 24.64
CA GLY A 20 -2.87 -0.32 25.29
C GLY A 20 -2.26 0.80 26.14
N ASP A 21 -1.03 0.61 26.61
CA ASP A 21 -0.31 1.58 27.43
C ASP A 21 0.59 2.54 26.62
N PHE A 22 0.64 2.40 25.28
CA PHE A 22 1.39 3.33 24.44
C PHE A 22 0.66 4.68 24.29
N GLU A 23 1.45 5.71 24.01
CA GLU A 23 0.95 7.05 23.73
C GLU A 23 0.02 7.02 22.50
N ASP A 24 -1.02 7.86 22.51
CA ASP A 24 -2.02 7.96 21.44
C ASP A 24 -2.71 6.63 21.06
N PHE A 25 -2.70 5.63 21.96
CA PHE A 25 -3.32 4.35 21.65
C PHE A 25 -4.82 4.51 21.37
N ALA A 26 -5.24 4.04 20.20
CA ALA A 26 -6.64 3.93 19.83
C ALA A 26 -6.85 2.67 19.01
N MET A 27 -7.98 2.00 19.21
CA MET A 27 -8.34 0.79 18.48
C MET A 27 -9.80 0.84 18.06
N TRP A 28 -10.07 0.42 16.83
CA TRP A 28 -11.42 0.30 16.31
C TRP A 28 -11.53 -0.86 15.33
N GLN A 29 -12.75 -1.30 15.08
CA GLN A 29 -13.06 -2.32 14.10
C GLN A 29 -13.99 -1.75 13.03
N TRP A 30 -13.67 -2.00 11.76
CA TRP A 30 -14.58 -1.63 10.68
C TRP A 30 -15.82 -2.52 10.66
N ARG A 31 -16.95 -1.92 10.25
CA ARG A 31 -18.24 -2.62 10.14
C ARG A 31 -18.51 -3.24 8.77
N LYS A 32 -17.64 -3.01 7.78
CA LYS A 32 -17.77 -3.59 6.43
C LYS A 32 -17.31 -5.06 6.44
N ALA A 33 -17.51 -5.75 5.32
CA ALA A 33 -17.03 -7.12 5.09
C ALA A 33 -15.57 -7.25 5.54
N ASP A 34 -15.19 -8.43 6.05
CA ASP A 34 -13.92 -8.81 6.69
C ASP A 34 -13.53 -8.16 8.03
N ARG A 35 -14.29 -7.14 8.48
CA ARG A 35 -14.25 -6.54 9.84
C ARG A 35 -12.83 -6.37 10.43
N PRO A 36 -11.92 -5.68 9.73
CA PRO A 36 -10.55 -5.53 10.16
C PRO A 36 -10.50 -4.76 11.46
N VAL A 37 -9.54 -5.15 12.30
CA VAL A 37 -9.18 -4.45 13.53
C VAL A 37 -7.99 -3.56 13.20
N ILE A 38 -8.11 -2.29 13.56
CA ILE A 38 -7.05 -1.30 13.41
C ILE A 38 -6.68 -0.80 14.81
N ALA A 39 -5.39 -0.85 15.13
CA ALA A 39 -4.83 -0.19 16.30
C ALA A 39 -3.76 0.80 15.85
N VAL A 40 -3.79 2.00 16.41
CA VAL A 40 -2.77 3.02 16.24
C VAL A 40 -2.19 3.38 17.59
N PHE A 41 -0.92 3.75 17.62
CA PHE A 41 -0.22 4.24 18.80
C PHE A 41 1.07 4.93 18.38
N SER A 42 1.69 5.65 19.31
CA SER A 42 2.97 6.32 19.14
C SER A 42 4.03 5.61 19.99
N LEU A 43 5.18 5.30 19.39
CA LEU A 43 6.35 4.76 20.08
C LEU A 43 7.57 5.63 19.78
N ALA A 44 8.14 6.24 20.83
CA ALA A 44 9.26 7.18 20.72
C ALA A 44 9.00 8.32 19.69
N GLY A 45 7.77 8.84 19.66
CA GLY A 45 7.34 9.89 18.73
C GLY A 45 7.10 9.42 17.30
N VAL A 46 7.16 8.12 17.02
CA VAL A 46 6.86 7.53 15.71
C VAL A 46 5.46 6.94 15.73
N PRO A 47 4.55 7.33 14.81
CA PRO A 47 3.22 6.74 14.72
C PRO A 47 3.29 5.35 14.10
N PHE A 48 2.61 4.40 14.73
CA PHE A 48 2.38 3.04 14.24
C PHE A 48 0.91 2.83 13.96
N GLU A 49 0.63 2.06 12.91
CA GLU A 49 -0.69 1.52 12.61
C GLU A 49 -0.54 0.01 12.40
N ILE A 50 -1.32 -0.77 13.13
CA ILE A 50 -1.46 -2.21 12.95
C ILE A 50 -2.85 -2.47 12.38
N PHE A 51 -2.90 -3.15 11.25
CA PHE A 51 -4.10 -3.54 10.55
C PHE A 51 -4.18 -5.07 10.50
N GLY A 52 -5.22 -5.66 11.08
CA GLY A 52 -5.42 -7.10 11.07
C GLY A 52 -6.76 -7.48 10.46
N GLN A 53 -6.74 -8.47 9.57
CA GLN A 53 -7.94 -9.07 8.99
C GLN A 53 -7.76 -10.57 8.77
N ALA A 54 -8.87 -11.29 8.57
CA ALA A 54 -8.86 -12.74 8.42
C ALA A 54 -8.15 -13.25 7.16
N GLN A 55 -7.91 -12.38 6.18
CA GLN A 55 -7.18 -12.73 4.97
C GLN A 55 -5.67 -12.85 5.23
N PRO A 56 -4.98 -13.87 4.67
CA PRO A 56 -3.51 -13.94 4.69
C PRO A 56 -2.87 -12.66 4.13
N VAL A 57 -1.75 -12.22 4.73
CA VAL A 57 -1.09 -10.94 4.41
C VAL A 57 -0.82 -10.83 2.91
N GLU A 58 -0.36 -11.90 2.28
CA GLU A 58 -0.01 -11.97 0.86
C GLU A 58 -1.18 -11.64 -0.07
N ALA A 59 -2.41 -11.89 0.38
CA ALA A 59 -3.62 -11.64 -0.38
C ALA A 59 -4.30 -10.31 0.00
N GLN A 60 -3.87 -9.66 1.09
CA GLN A 60 -4.39 -8.34 1.49
C GLN A 60 -4.00 -7.29 0.46
N HIS A 61 -4.92 -6.38 0.14
CA HIS A 61 -4.67 -5.36 -0.88
C HIS A 61 -3.48 -4.46 -0.52
N GLY A 62 -3.31 -4.09 0.76
CA GLY A 62 -2.16 -3.28 1.19
C GLY A 62 -0.82 -3.92 0.87
N TRP A 63 -0.71 -5.25 1.06
CA TRP A 63 0.51 -5.98 0.69
C TRP A 63 0.67 -6.08 -0.82
N ARG A 64 -0.40 -6.37 -1.56
CA ARG A 64 -0.37 -6.48 -3.03
C ARG A 64 0.07 -5.17 -3.67
N HIS A 65 -0.44 -4.03 -3.18
CA HIS A 65 0.00 -2.69 -3.58
C HIS A 65 1.50 -2.48 -3.29
N PHE A 66 1.91 -2.68 -2.04
CA PHE A 66 3.31 -2.54 -1.65
C PHE A 66 4.25 -3.38 -2.52
N ALA A 67 3.88 -4.64 -2.77
CA ALA A 67 4.68 -5.57 -3.57
C ALA A 67 4.80 -5.12 -5.03
N VAL A 68 3.71 -4.68 -5.67
CA VAL A 68 3.77 -4.22 -7.06
C VAL A 68 4.48 -2.88 -7.20
N GLU A 69 4.31 -1.95 -6.27
CA GLU A 69 5.04 -0.68 -6.24
C GLU A 69 6.55 -0.91 -6.14
N ALA A 70 6.98 -1.81 -5.25
CA ALA A 70 8.39 -2.19 -5.13
C ALA A 70 8.94 -2.83 -6.41
N ARG A 71 8.15 -3.71 -7.05
CA ARG A 71 8.53 -4.32 -8.34
C ARG A 71 8.65 -3.29 -9.45
N LEU A 72 7.68 -2.37 -9.56
CA LEU A 72 7.69 -1.28 -10.53
C LEU A 72 8.90 -0.37 -10.34
N LEU A 73 9.22 0.06 -9.12
CA LEU A 73 10.40 0.88 -8.83
C LEU A 73 11.70 0.15 -9.20
N ARG A 74 11.80 -1.14 -8.89
CA ARG A 74 12.97 -1.96 -9.25
C ARG A 74 13.13 -2.09 -10.77
N LEU A 75 12.04 -2.28 -11.51
CA LEU A 75 12.05 -2.47 -12.96
C LEU A 75 12.20 -1.15 -13.74
N GLY A 76 11.57 -0.08 -13.26
CA GLY A 76 11.58 1.26 -13.89
C GLY A 76 12.78 2.12 -13.49
N GLY A 77 13.54 1.72 -12.47
CA GLY A 77 14.79 2.38 -12.09
C GLY A 77 14.62 3.81 -11.57
N ALA A 78 15.71 4.58 -11.63
CA ALA A 78 15.79 5.92 -11.05
C ALA A 78 14.78 6.90 -11.68
N ASP A 79 14.53 6.80 -12.99
CA ASP A 79 13.63 7.71 -13.70
C ASP A 79 12.19 7.56 -13.20
N LEU A 80 11.70 6.32 -13.05
CA LEU A 80 10.38 6.07 -12.48
C LEU A 80 10.32 6.55 -11.03
N HIS A 81 11.35 6.24 -10.24
CA HIS A 81 11.42 6.67 -8.85
C HIS A 81 11.30 8.19 -8.72
N GLU A 82 12.07 8.95 -9.50
CA GLU A 82 12.01 10.41 -9.44
C GLU A 82 10.68 10.98 -9.92
N ALA A 83 10.09 10.42 -10.98
CA ALA A 83 8.77 10.83 -11.45
C ALA A 83 7.68 10.58 -10.38
N VAL A 84 7.70 9.41 -9.73
CA VAL A 84 6.75 9.07 -8.65
C VAL A 84 6.99 9.96 -7.43
N MET A 85 8.24 10.22 -7.06
CA MET A 85 8.54 11.09 -5.92
C MET A 85 8.20 12.55 -6.19
N ALA A 86 8.42 13.07 -7.40
CA ALA A 86 7.94 14.39 -7.80
C ALA A 86 6.41 14.46 -7.70
N ALA A 87 5.72 13.42 -8.15
CA ALA A 87 4.28 13.30 -8.03
C ALA A 87 3.81 13.31 -6.56
N ARG A 88 4.47 12.58 -5.66
CA ARG A 88 4.17 12.55 -4.22
C ARG A 88 4.47 13.87 -3.52
N ARG A 89 5.59 14.51 -3.86
CA ARG A 89 5.95 15.86 -3.35
C ARG A 89 4.92 16.92 -3.75
N ALA A 90 4.25 16.74 -4.89
CA ALA A 90 3.13 17.59 -5.32
C ALA A 90 1.78 17.25 -4.62
N GLY A 91 1.78 16.40 -3.60
CA GLY A 91 0.61 16.09 -2.77
C GLY A 91 -0.17 14.85 -3.17
N ALA A 92 0.27 14.10 -4.18
CA ALA A 92 -0.38 12.83 -4.52
C ALA A 92 -0.08 11.74 -3.48
N LYS A 93 -1.10 10.97 -3.12
CA LYS A 93 -0.91 9.69 -2.42
C LYS A 93 -0.16 8.70 -3.32
N THR A 94 0.31 7.59 -2.75
CA THR A 94 1.21 6.65 -3.42
C THR A 94 0.60 6.04 -4.69
N GLU A 95 -0.55 5.36 -4.60
CA GLU A 95 -1.19 4.71 -5.76
C GLU A 95 -1.60 5.73 -6.84
N PRO A 96 -2.20 6.90 -6.51
CA PRO A 96 -2.41 7.98 -7.49
C PRO A 96 -1.14 8.51 -8.15
N ALA A 97 -0.02 8.57 -7.42
CA ALA A 97 1.25 9.00 -7.99
C ALA A 97 1.75 8.01 -9.05
N PHE A 98 1.73 6.71 -8.74
CA PHE A 98 2.05 5.66 -9.72
C PHE A 98 1.09 5.67 -10.91
N ALA A 99 -0.22 5.67 -10.66
CA ALA A 99 -1.22 5.68 -11.71
C ALA A 99 -1.03 6.86 -12.68
N ARG A 100 -0.76 8.07 -12.17
CA ARG A 100 -0.48 9.24 -13.00
C ARG A 100 0.78 9.07 -13.85
N VAL A 101 1.89 8.64 -13.23
CA VAL A 101 3.18 8.49 -13.92
C VAL A 101 3.09 7.41 -15.00
N LEU A 102 2.51 6.26 -14.66
CA LEU A 102 2.32 5.11 -15.55
C LEU A 102 1.20 5.34 -16.57
N GLY A 103 0.32 6.31 -16.35
CA GLY A 103 -0.79 6.58 -17.25
C GLY A 103 -1.96 5.65 -17.14
N LEU A 104 -2.17 5.08 -15.97
CA LEU A 104 -3.29 4.19 -15.73
C LEU A 104 -4.58 5.00 -15.74
N GLU A 105 -5.59 4.48 -16.44
CA GLU A 105 -6.92 5.06 -16.50
C GLU A 105 -7.81 4.49 -15.39
N GLY A 106 -8.87 5.24 -15.06
CA GLY A 106 -9.85 4.83 -14.06
C GLY A 106 -9.41 5.12 -12.63
N ASP A 107 -9.90 4.29 -11.70
CA ASP A 107 -9.58 4.43 -10.27
C ASP A 107 -8.13 3.99 -9.98
N PRO A 108 -7.26 4.87 -9.44
CA PRO A 108 -5.85 4.56 -9.21
C PRO A 108 -5.61 3.34 -8.33
N TYR A 109 -6.47 3.11 -7.35
CA TYR A 109 -6.33 2.00 -6.42
C TYR A 109 -6.62 0.69 -7.17
N LEU A 110 -7.75 0.57 -7.86
CA LEU A 110 -8.06 -0.64 -8.63
C LEU A 110 -7.06 -0.87 -9.77
N ALA A 111 -6.64 0.18 -10.47
CA ALA A 111 -5.69 0.06 -11.57
C ALA A 111 -4.32 -0.44 -11.10
N MET A 112 -3.81 0.08 -9.97
CA MET A 112 -2.57 -0.42 -9.37
C MET A 112 -2.72 -1.85 -8.86
N LEU A 113 -3.86 -2.19 -8.25
CA LEU A 113 -4.10 -3.55 -7.76
C LEU A 113 -4.10 -4.58 -8.91
N ALA A 114 -4.64 -4.22 -10.08
CA ALA A 114 -4.64 -5.07 -11.26
C ALA A 114 -3.23 -5.35 -11.81
N LEU A 115 -2.25 -4.48 -11.54
CA LEU A 115 -0.85 -4.74 -11.90
C LEU A 115 -0.20 -5.79 -10.99
N ALA A 116 -0.71 -6.01 -9.78
CA ALA A 116 -0.12 -6.96 -8.84
C ALA A 116 -0.12 -8.39 -9.35
N ASP A 117 -1.06 -8.72 -10.24
CA ASP A 117 -1.20 -10.06 -10.84
C ASP A 117 -0.35 -10.25 -12.10
N ARG A 118 0.39 -9.22 -12.55
CA ARG A 118 1.30 -9.31 -13.70
C ARG A 118 2.67 -9.83 -13.30
N ASP A 119 3.30 -10.56 -14.21
CA ASP A 119 4.73 -10.90 -14.11
C ASP A 119 5.62 -9.70 -14.49
N ASP A 120 6.93 -9.87 -14.36
CA ASP A 120 7.87 -8.77 -14.60
C ASP A 120 7.88 -8.32 -16.08
N ASP A 121 7.57 -9.20 -17.03
CA ASP A 121 7.49 -8.84 -18.45
C ASP A 121 6.25 -8.01 -18.74
N GLY A 122 5.09 -8.40 -18.21
CA GLY A 122 3.86 -7.61 -18.29
C GLY A 122 3.97 -6.25 -17.58
N LEU A 123 4.80 -6.12 -16.55
CA LEU A 123 5.11 -4.83 -15.94
C LEU A 123 6.06 -3.97 -16.80
N ARG A 124 7.04 -4.59 -17.49
CA ARG A 124 7.92 -3.87 -18.42
C ARG A 124 7.15 -3.32 -19.61
N GLU A 125 6.15 -4.03 -20.12
CA GLU A 125 5.27 -3.52 -21.18
C GLU A 125 4.56 -2.23 -20.73
N VAL A 126 4.01 -2.23 -19.51
CA VAL A 126 3.37 -1.03 -18.93
C VAL A 126 4.36 0.13 -18.86
N LEU A 127 5.60 -0.11 -18.43
CA LEU A 127 6.65 0.91 -18.36
C LEU A 127 7.06 1.43 -19.75
N GLN A 128 7.15 0.54 -20.75
CA GLN A 128 7.56 0.88 -22.12
C GLN A 128 6.50 1.64 -22.90
N THR A 129 5.22 1.45 -22.59
CA THR A 129 4.10 2.12 -23.28
C THR A 129 4.18 3.66 -23.12
N ARG A 130 5.02 4.16 -22.21
CA ARG A 130 5.36 5.58 -22.05
C ARG A 130 6.85 5.93 -22.24
N GLY A 131 7.69 4.94 -22.57
CA GLY A 131 9.13 5.08 -22.78
C GLY A 131 9.56 5.69 -24.11
N SER A 132 8.68 6.36 -24.86
CA SER A 132 9.10 7.16 -26.01
C SER A 132 9.87 8.40 -25.51
N PRO A 133 11.11 8.64 -25.94
CA PRO A 133 11.93 9.74 -25.47
C PRO A 133 11.29 11.09 -25.87
N GLY A 134 10.60 11.73 -24.93
CA GLY A 134 9.92 13.01 -25.17
C GLY A 134 8.87 13.43 -24.13
N ALA A 135 8.41 12.53 -23.26
CA ALA A 135 7.27 12.81 -22.36
C ALA A 135 7.60 13.54 -21.03
N PHE A 136 8.86 13.93 -20.82
CA PHE A 136 9.30 14.64 -19.59
C PHE A 136 9.98 15.99 -19.87
N ARG A 137 9.56 16.68 -20.93
CA ARG A 137 9.94 18.08 -21.16
C ARG A 137 8.88 19.04 -20.61
#